data_AF-A0A7Y2C6Z2-F1
#
_entry.id   AF-A0A7Y2C6Z2-F1
#
_cell.length_a   1.000
_cell.length_b   1.000
_cell.length_c   1.000
_cell.angle_alpha   90.00
_cell.angle_beta   90.00
_cell.angle_gamma   90.00
#
_symmetry.space_group_name_H-M   'P 1'
#
loop_
_entity.id
_entity.type
_entity.pdbx_description
1 polymer ?
#
loop_
_entity_poly.entity_id
_entity_poly.type
_entity_poly.pdbx_seq_one_letter_code
_entity_poly.pdbx_strand_id
1 'polypeptide(L)' 'MAGVDTITAIATARGRAALAVVRLSGPQAIEIASSCFAGADLRKAAGQTVHFGRFLTGDGEE' A
#
# COMPACT_ATOMS: atom_id res chain seq x y z
N MET A 1 -4.35 -16.54 -21.03
CA MET A 1 -3.41 -16.26 -19.92
C MET A 1 -4.26 -15.89 -18.71
N ALA A 2 -4.11 -16.60 -17.59
CA ALA A 2 -4.72 -16.14 -16.34
C ALA A 2 -4.27 -14.68 -16.08
N GLY A 3 -5.21 -13.82 -15.70
CA GLY A 3 -4.91 -12.40 -15.43
C GLY A 3 -3.82 -12.29 -14.37
N VAL A 4 -2.94 -11.29 -14.49
CA VAL A 4 -1.86 -11.06 -13.53
C VAL A 4 -2.49 -10.70 -12.18
N ASP A 5 -2.26 -11.52 -11.16
CA ASP A 5 -2.73 -11.27 -9.80
C ASP A 5 -2.05 -10.05 -9.17
N THR A 6 -2.68 -9.47 -8.14
CA THR A 6 -2.07 -8.44 -7.31
C THR A 6 -1.39 -9.08 -6.10
N ILE A 7 -0.10 -8.80 -5.90
CA ILE A 7 0.75 -9.40 -4.88
C ILE A 7 1.31 -8.36 -3.92
N THR A 8 1.55 -8.77 -2.65
CA THR A 8 2.19 -7.93 -1.64
C THR A 8 3.33 -8.67 -0.93
N ALA A 9 4.37 -7.95 -0.51
CA ALA A 9 5.48 -8.49 0.26
C ALA A 9 6.21 -7.41 1.07
N ILE A 10 6.88 -7.82 2.15
CA ILE A 10 7.90 -6.99 2.81
C ILE A 10 9.08 -6.86 1.84
N ALA A 11 9.45 -5.62 1.51
CA ALA A 11 10.53 -5.29 0.57
C ALA A 11 11.85 -4.94 1.26
N THR A 12 11.86 -4.89 2.60
CA THR A 12 13.05 -4.64 3.42
C THR A 12 13.50 -5.89 4.17
N ALA A 13 14.76 -5.91 4.61
CA ALA A 13 15.28 -6.97 5.47
C ALA A 13 14.47 -7.08 6.78
N ARG A 14 14.34 -8.29 7.31
CA ARG A 14 13.70 -8.54 8.61
C ARG A 14 14.65 -8.14 9.73
N GLY A 15 14.12 -7.57 10.81
CA GLY A 15 14.90 -7.21 11.98
C GLY A 15 14.48 -5.87 12.58
N ARG A 16 15.30 -5.33 13.48
CA ARG A 16 15.08 -4.01 14.08
C ARG A 16 15.60 -2.94 13.13
N ALA A 17 14.70 -2.05 12.71
CA ALA A 17 15.02 -0.93 11.83
C ALA A 17 14.10 0.25 12.16
N ALA A 18 14.52 1.46 11.78
CA ALA A 18 13.69 2.66 11.93
C ALA A 18 12.51 2.67 10.94
N LEU A 19 12.66 2.02 9.78
CA LEU A 19 11.67 1.97 8.72
C LEU A 19 11.55 0.54 8.16
N ALA A 20 10.35 0.20 7.72
CA ALA A 20 10.06 -1.02 6.97
C ALA A 20 9.25 -0.64 5.73
N VAL A 21 9.42 -1.38 4.63
CA VAL A 21 8.67 -1.16 3.39
C VAL A 21 7.87 -2.40 3.07
N VAL A 22 6.57 -2.22 2.85
CA VAL A 22 5.69 -3.22 2.24
C VAL A 22 5.39 -2.73 0.81
N ARG A 23 5.62 -3.59 -0.18
CA ARG A 23 5.37 -3.27 -1.59
C ARG A 23 4.19 -4.10 -2.10
N LEU A 24 3.27 -3.43 -2.78
CA LEU A 24 2.12 -4.00 -3.46
C LEU A 24 2.26 -3.79 -4.97
N SER A 25 1.95 -4.79 -5.79
CA SER A 25 2.12 -4.75 -7.24
C SER A 25 1.05 -5.55 -7.96
N GLY A 26 0.51 -5.01 -9.05
CA GLY A 26 -0.50 -5.67 -9.88
C GLY A 26 -1.69 -4.75 -10.19
N PRO A 27 -2.67 -5.23 -10.96
CA PRO A 27 -3.75 -4.41 -11.50
C PRO A 27 -4.61 -3.71 -10.43
N GLN A 28 -4.71 -4.26 -9.22
CA GLN A 28 -5.54 -3.74 -8.12
C GLN A 28 -4.72 -3.03 -7.03
N ALA A 29 -3.41 -2.82 -7.23
CA ALA A 29 -2.52 -2.33 -6.17
C ALA A 29 -2.96 -0.97 -5.60
N ILE A 30 -3.28 0.01 -6.47
CA ILE A 30 -3.68 1.35 -6.03
C ILE A 30 -5.04 1.33 -5.34
N GLU A 31 -6.00 0.55 -5.85
CA GLU A 31 -7.32 0.41 -5.23
C GLU A 31 -7.24 -0.18 -3.83
N ILE A 32 -6.49 -1.28 -3.66
CA ILE A 32 -6.27 -1.92 -2.36
C ILE A 32 -5.57 -0.95 -1.41
N ALA A 33 -4.47 -0.31 -1.83
CA ALA A 33 -3.75 0.64 -0.99
C ALA A 33 -4.62 1.83 -0.58
N SER A 34 -5.43 2.38 -1.49
CA SER A 34 -6.33 3.50 -1.19
C SER A 34 -7.47 3.10 -0.24
N SER A 35 -7.91 1.84 -0.26
CA SER A 35 -9.00 1.35 0.60
C SER A 35 -8.60 1.27 2.08
N CYS A 36 -7.30 1.10 2.35
CA CYS A 36 -6.76 1.00 3.71
C CYS A 36 -5.88 2.19 4.09
N PHE A 37 -5.85 3.26 3.30
CA PHE A 37 -5.04 4.46 3.57
C PHE A 37 -5.91 5.67 3.91
N ALA A 38 -5.73 6.20 5.11
CA ALA A 38 -6.30 7.47 5.54
C ALA A 38 -5.34 8.63 5.21
N GLY A 39 -5.72 9.41 4.20
CA GLY A 39 -4.95 10.54 3.70
C GLY A 39 -5.49 11.02 2.35
N ALA A 40 -4.58 11.33 1.41
CA ALA A 40 -4.96 11.63 0.04
C ALA A 40 -5.58 10.40 -0.66
N ASP A 41 -6.55 10.65 -1.56
CA ASP A 41 -7.12 9.61 -2.42
C ASP A 41 -6.08 9.18 -3.48
N LEU A 42 -5.46 8.02 -3.27
CA LEU A 42 -4.37 7.52 -4.12
C LEU A 42 -4.82 7.18 -5.54
N ARG A 43 -6.12 6.97 -5.76
CA ARG A 43 -6.70 6.69 -7.09
C ARG A 43 -6.67 7.92 -8.01
N LYS A 44 -6.53 9.11 -7.43
CA LYS A 44 -6.44 10.39 -8.13
C LYS A 44 -5.02 10.95 -8.16
N ALA A 45 -4.07 10.29 -7.50
CA ALA A 45 -2.69 10.73 -7.46
C ALA A 45 -2.02 10.52 -8.83
N ALA A 46 -1.16 11.46 -9.21
CA ALA A 46 -0.23 11.24 -10.30
C ALA A 46 0.78 10.15 -9.90
N GLY A 47 1.42 9.51 -10.88
CA GLY A 47 2.52 8.60 -10.58
C GLY A 47 3.70 9.31 -9.91
N GLN A 48 4.56 8.52 -9.26
CA GLN A 48 5.83 8.99 -8.68
C GLN A 48 5.69 10.11 -7.62
N THR A 49 4.57 10.13 -6.89
CA THR A 49 4.32 11.04 -5.78
C THR A 49 4.45 10.33 -4.43
N VAL A 50 4.61 11.12 -3.36
CA VAL A 50 4.64 10.63 -1.97
C VAL A 50 3.44 11.20 -1.21
N HIS A 51 2.75 10.33 -0.49
CA HIS A 51 1.59 10.68 0.33
C HIS A 51 1.81 10.23 1.77
N PHE A 52 1.75 11.17 2.70
CA PHE A 52 1.81 10.90 4.13
C PHE A 52 0.40 10.71 4.69
N GLY A 53 0.24 9.69 5.53
CA GLY A 53 -1.05 9.32 6.11
C GLY A 53 -0.90 8.12 7.02
N ARG A 54 -2.01 7.45 7.30
CA ARG A 54 -2.08 6.30 8.21
C ARG A 54 -2.75 5.14 7.53
N PHE A 55 -2.37 3.91 7.89
CA PHE A 55 -3.12 2.74 7.47
C PHE A 55 -4.25 2.46 8.46
N LEU A 56 -5.41 2.10 7.95
CA LEU A 56 -6.58 1.71 8.72
C LEU A 56 -6.54 0.21 9.02
N THR A 57 -6.78 -0.17 10.27
CA THR A 57 -6.97 -1.57 10.67
C THR A 57 -8.37 -2.04 10.31
N GLY A 58 -8.56 -3.36 10.12
CA GLY A 58 -9.80 -3.95 9.57
C GLY A 58 -11.09 -3.64 10.34
N ASP A 59 -10.99 -3.14 11.56
CA ASP A 59 -12.12 -2.81 12.45
C ASP A 59 -12.43 -1.30 12.51
N GLY A 60 -11.71 -0.47 11.75
CA GLY A 60 -11.89 0.99 11.77
C GLY A 60 -11.33 1.69 13.02
N GLU A 61 -10.65 0.95 13.90
CA GLU A 61 -9.95 1.50 15.07
C GLU A 61 -8.46 1.68 14.78
N GLU A 62 -7.91 2.78 15.33
CA GLU A 62 -6.51 3.24 15.19
C GLU A 62 -5.45 2.20 15.57
#